data_AF-A0A972R8U7-F1
#
_entry.id   AF-A0A972R8U7-F1
#
_cell.length_a   1.000
_cell.length_b   1.000
_cell.length_c   1.000
_cell.angle_alpha   90.00
_cell.angle_beta   90.00
_cell.angle_gamma   90.00
#
_symmetry.space_group_name_H-M   'P 1'
#
loop_
_entity.id
_entity.type
_entity.pdbx_description
1 polymer ?
#
loop_
_entity_poly.entity_id
_entity_poly.type
_entity_poly.pdbx_seq_one_letter_code
_entity_poly.pdbx_strand_id
1 'polypeptide(L)'
;MKKILIVPLKIIRNFFLILILILFGFYLMAPVYEFSGPSKFSGDKIYNPYQNIDSSQWRRYNFQVQSRAWGGITSGRTNTNNLIDSIYRQLNFDYVATSDYQKINRHGSKKSNYIPTYEHGYNIFKTHQVCIDAKKVVWTDLLFFQTLSMKQWVIDMLKQNSTLVALAHPTLRNGYEIDEMAYLSNYDLMEVITNMRLSFDHWDAALSAGNPVWILGDDDAHDVTNSNEVGRRFTMINSPTLNKADIVKSLKNGIAYGYDFFRRDDEDMKVKYQRIRYLPYLYSAKIINDTFKVSLSDTAEKISFIGQDGKVLSEITSAQKAFYTIKKPDTYVRTVITFADTSSIYLNPIVRYSGEKLVSKLSAKINARATNFLRIVYFLIALTGVYLYLRQKQKNKR
;
A
#
# COMPACT_ATOMS: atom_id res chain seq x y z
N MET A 1 -31.89 11.83 -43.22
CA MET A 1 -31.64 11.05 -41.98
C MET A 1 -30.22 10.50 -41.82
N LYS A 2 -29.58 9.87 -42.85
CA LYS A 2 -28.20 9.35 -42.72
C LYS A 2 -27.13 10.38 -42.29
N LYS A 3 -27.17 11.63 -42.79
CA LYS A 3 -26.19 12.69 -42.41
C LYS A 3 -26.32 13.15 -40.95
N ILE A 4 -27.50 13.06 -40.34
CA ILE A 4 -27.76 13.52 -38.96
C ILE A 4 -27.17 12.55 -37.93
N LEU A 5 -27.14 11.24 -38.21
CA LEU A 5 -26.49 10.23 -37.35
C LEU A 5 -24.96 10.16 -37.54
N ILE A 6 -24.42 10.57 -38.70
CA ILE A 6 -22.97 10.50 -38.98
C ILE A 6 -22.16 11.52 -38.16
N VAL A 7 -22.73 12.70 -37.88
CA VAL A 7 -22.05 13.74 -37.09
C VAL A 7 -21.80 13.31 -35.64
N PRO A 8 -22.80 12.82 -34.86
CA PRO A 8 -22.54 12.35 -33.50
C PRO A 8 -21.60 11.15 -33.47
N LEU A 9 -21.68 10.22 -34.44
CA LEU A 9 -20.74 9.11 -34.56
C LEU A 9 -19.29 9.57 -34.77
N LYS A 10 -19.07 10.61 -35.61
CA LYS A 10 -17.73 11.19 -35.81
C LYS A 10 -17.21 11.89 -34.55
N ILE A 11 -18.08 12.59 -33.82
CA ILE A 11 -17.72 13.25 -32.55
C ILE A 11 -17.30 12.20 -31.52
N ILE A 12 -18.10 11.15 -31.32
CA ILE A 12 -17.82 10.05 -30.40
C ILE A 12 -16.49 9.37 -30.77
N ARG A 13 -16.29 9.03 -32.05
CA ARG A 13 -15.04 8.44 -32.53
C ARG A 13 -13.84 9.35 -32.23
N ASN A 14 -13.93 10.64 -32.54
CA ASN A 14 -12.84 11.58 -32.30
C ASN A 14 -12.54 11.74 -30.81
N PHE A 15 -13.58 11.75 -29.95
CA PHE A 15 -13.41 11.75 -28.50
C PHE A 15 -12.61 10.53 -28.02
N PHE A 16 -12.98 9.32 -28.45
CA PHE A 16 -12.24 8.11 -28.08
C PHE A 16 -10.81 8.09 -28.63
N LEU A 17 -10.59 8.61 -29.84
CA LEU A 17 -9.23 8.76 -30.38
C LEU A 17 -8.38 9.70 -29.53
N ILE A 18 -8.92 10.85 -29.12
CA ILE A 18 -8.22 11.79 -28.23
C ILE A 18 -7.93 11.12 -26.88
N LEU A 19 -8.89 10.39 -26.31
CA LEU A 19 -8.69 9.66 -25.06
C LEU A 19 -7.55 8.63 -25.18
N ILE A 20 -7.53 7.84 -26.25
CA ILE A 20 -6.45 6.88 -26.52
C ILE A 20 -5.11 7.59 -26.65
N LEU A 21 -5.05 8.74 -27.35
CA LEU A 21 -3.82 9.53 -27.48
C LEU A 21 -3.33 10.07 -26.14
N ILE A 22 -4.24 10.51 -25.25
CA ILE A 22 -3.89 10.95 -23.89
C ILE A 22 -3.31 9.78 -23.10
N LEU A 23 -3.99 8.63 -23.09
CA LEU A 23 -3.54 7.43 -22.37
C LEU A 23 -2.19 6.93 -22.90
N PHE A 24 -1.99 6.96 -24.21
CA PHE A 24 -0.71 6.63 -24.83
C PHE A 24 0.38 7.68 -24.51
N GLY A 25 -0.01 8.96 -24.39
CA GLY A 25 0.88 10.04 -23.99
C GLY A 25 1.59 9.77 -22.67
N PHE A 26 0.92 9.15 -21.69
CA PHE A 26 1.57 8.76 -20.43
C PHE A 26 2.72 7.77 -20.63
N TYR A 27 2.60 6.82 -21.57
CA TYR A 27 3.70 5.88 -21.89
C TYR A 27 4.89 6.61 -22.52
N LEU A 28 4.65 7.61 -23.36
CA LEU A 28 5.71 8.40 -24.00
C LEU A 28 6.44 9.31 -23.00
N MET A 29 5.76 9.71 -21.92
CA MET A 29 6.32 10.53 -20.86
C MET A 29 7.16 9.74 -19.86
N ALA A 30 6.83 8.45 -19.65
CA ALA A 30 7.49 7.58 -18.68
C ALA A 30 9.02 7.55 -18.88
N PRO A 31 9.82 7.95 -17.88
CA PRO A 31 11.26 7.89 -17.95
C PRO A 31 11.80 6.47 -17.72
N VAL A 32 13.04 6.26 -18.12
CA VAL A 32 13.80 5.05 -17.80
C VAL A 32 14.58 5.31 -16.50
N TYR A 33 14.49 4.39 -15.56
CA TYR A 33 15.22 4.45 -14.29
C TYR A 33 16.44 3.54 -14.31
N GLU A 34 17.48 4.00 -13.63
CA GLU A 34 18.61 3.20 -13.17
C GLU A 34 18.42 2.92 -11.68
N PHE A 35 18.52 1.65 -11.30
CA PHE A 35 18.28 1.16 -9.94
C PHE A 35 19.60 0.78 -9.29
N SER A 36 19.78 1.10 -8.01
CA SER A 36 20.98 0.70 -7.25
C SER A 36 21.13 -0.80 -7.06
N GLY A 37 20.03 -1.55 -7.24
CA GLY A 37 19.94 -2.97 -6.91
C GLY A 37 19.77 -3.21 -5.40
N PRO A 38 19.50 -4.47 -5.00
CA PRO A 38 19.26 -4.83 -3.62
C PRO A 38 20.53 -4.72 -2.77
N SER A 39 20.40 -4.15 -1.58
CA SER A 39 21.46 -4.13 -0.58
C SER A 39 20.85 -4.32 0.79
N LYS A 40 21.20 -5.42 1.47
CA LYS A 40 20.68 -5.74 2.80
C LYS A 40 20.90 -4.60 3.80
N PHE A 41 20.02 -4.52 4.79
CA PHE A 41 20.26 -3.68 5.95
C PHE A 41 21.59 -4.02 6.64
N SER A 42 22.26 -3.00 7.17
CA SER A 42 23.60 -3.13 7.73
C SER A 42 23.84 -2.02 8.76
N GLY A 43 24.76 -2.29 9.69
CA GLY A 43 25.21 -1.31 10.68
C GLY A 43 25.11 -1.81 12.12
N ASP A 44 25.72 -1.04 13.01
CA ASP A 44 25.90 -1.41 14.43
C ASP A 44 24.74 -0.93 15.30
N LYS A 45 23.85 -0.08 14.77
CA LYS A 45 22.63 0.36 15.45
C LYS A 45 21.44 -0.47 14.99
N ILE A 46 20.45 -0.61 15.87
CA ILE A 46 19.17 -1.22 15.56
C ILE A 46 18.06 -0.19 15.73
N TYR A 47 17.31 0.03 14.67
CA TYR A 47 16.08 0.81 14.71
C TYR A 47 14.97 -0.09 15.23
N ASN A 48 14.31 0.34 16.31
CA ASN A 48 13.13 -0.33 16.85
C ASN A 48 11.97 0.66 16.88
N PRO A 49 10.94 0.51 16.03
CA PRO A 49 9.80 1.42 16.04
C PRO A 49 9.02 1.38 17.35
N TYR A 50 9.15 0.32 18.14
CA TYR A 50 8.37 0.09 19.35
C TYR A 50 9.09 0.46 20.66
N GLN A 51 10.31 1.00 20.59
CA GLN A 51 11.15 1.18 21.78
C GLN A 51 10.46 1.96 22.92
N ASN A 52 9.67 2.97 22.55
CA ASN A 52 9.04 3.93 23.45
C ASN A 52 7.51 3.99 23.33
N ILE A 53 6.86 2.91 22.91
CA ILE A 53 5.40 2.87 22.82
C ILE A 53 4.73 2.96 24.19
N ASP A 54 3.52 3.49 24.20
CA ASP A 54 2.59 3.43 25.32
C ASP A 54 1.45 2.47 24.96
N SER A 55 1.35 1.33 25.65
CA SER A 55 0.34 0.30 25.33
C SER A 55 -1.10 0.77 25.52
N SER A 56 -1.34 1.89 26.20
CA SER A 56 -2.68 2.50 26.32
C SER A 56 -3.09 3.34 25.10
N GLN A 57 -2.16 3.58 24.16
CA GLN A 57 -2.32 4.51 23.05
C GLN A 57 -2.44 3.82 21.69
N TRP A 58 -2.92 2.58 21.67
CA TRP A 58 -3.24 1.88 20.43
C TRP A 58 -4.51 2.42 19.80
N ARG A 59 -4.41 2.81 18.53
CA ARG A 59 -5.52 3.33 17.73
C ARG A 59 -5.79 2.42 16.54
N ARG A 60 -7.04 2.05 16.31
CA ARG A 60 -7.46 1.14 15.25
C ARG A 60 -7.89 1.91 14.01
N TYR A 61 -7.18 1.67 12.91
CA TYR A 61 -7.36 2.38 11.64
C TYR A 61 -7.54 1.41 10.47
N ASN A 62 -8.32 1.86 9.49
CA ASN A 62 -8.38 1.30 8.16
C ASN A 62 -8.18 2.43 7.14
N PHE A 63 -7.42 2.19 6.09
CA PHE A 63 -7.10 3.13 5.01
C PHE A 63 -7.61 2.69 3.65
N GLN A 64 -8.28 1.53 3.56
CA GLN A 64 -8.81 1.02 2.31
C GLN A 64 -10.26 0.56 2.41
N VAL A 65 -11.16 1.48 2.06
CA VAL A 65 -12.59 1.24 1.87
C VAL A 65 -13.13 2.15 0.78
N GLN A 66 -14.00 1.61 -0.08
CA GLN A 66 -14.55 2.35 -1.21
C GLN A 66 -15.98 2.79 -0.90
N SER A 67 -16.26 4.07 -1.15
CA SER A 67 -17.60 4.64 -1.11
C SER A 67 -18.20 4.75 -2.51
N ARG A 68 -19.46 5.20 -2.58
CA ARG A 68 -20.08 5.54 -3.84
C ARG A 68 -19.37 6.74 -4.49
N ALA A 69 -18.44 6.45 -5.39
CA ALA A 69 -17.76 7.40 -6.25
C ALA A 69 -18.21 7.28 -7.72
N TRP A 70 -17.92 8.29 -8.54
CA TRP A 70 -18.14 8.26 -9.99
C TRP A 70 -19.54 7.84 -10.44
N GLY A 71 -20.58 8.29 -9.73
CA GLY A 71 -21.96 7.92 -10.03
C GLY A 71 -22.32 6.45 -9.73
N GLY A 72 -21.43 5.69 -9.09
CA GLY A 72 -21.61 4.26 -8.78
C GLY A 72 -20.98 3.32 -9.82
N ILE A 73 -20.13 3.83 -10.72
CA ILE A 73 -19.45 3.01 -11.74
C ILE A 73 -18.36 2.13 -11.11
N THR A 74 -17.71 2.61 -10.05
CA THR A 74 -16.67 1.86 -9.32
C THR A 74 -17.27 0.99 -8.21
N SER A 75 -16.46 0.07 -7.68
CA SER A 75 -16.79 -0.66 -6.44
C SER A 75 -17.07 0.30 -5.27
N GLY A 76 -17.79 -0.16 -4.24
CA GLY A 76 -18.29 0.72 -3.17
C GLY A 76 -19.62 1.41 -3.49
N ARG A 77 -20.27 1.05 -4.61
CA ARG A 77 -21.44 1.74 -5.18
C ARG A 77 -22.66 1.90 -4.25
N THR A 78 -22.80 1.02 -3.25
CA THR A 78 -23.87 1.06 -2.24
C THR A 78 -23.44 1.73 -0.93
N ASN A 79 -22.13 1.93 -0.74
CA ASN A 79 -21.57 2.47 0.49
C ASN A 79 -21.69 4.00 0.52
N THR A 80 -22.49 4.53 1.45
CA THR A 80 -22.45 5.96 1.78
C THR A 80 -21.35 6.21 2.81
N ASN A 81 -20.75 7.41 2.81
CA ASN A 81 -19.72 7.75 3.81
C ASN A 81 -20.25 7.65 5.25
N ASN A 82 -21.51 8.02 5.49
CA ASN A 82 -22.13 7.88 6.81
C ASN A 82 -22.28 6.41 7.23
N LEU A 83 -22.60 5.53 6.28
CA LEU A 83 -22.69 4.09 6.54
C LEU A 83 -21.32 3.51 6.86
N ILE A 84 -20.28 3.85 6.09
CA ILE A 84 -18.89 3.48 6.38
C ILE A 84 -18.50 3.92 7.79
N ASP A 85 -18.65 5.21 8.11
CA ASP A 85 -18.36 5.77 9.45
C ASP A 85 -19.12 5.01 10.54
N SER A 86 -20.40 4.69 10.32
CA SER A 86 -21.25 3.99 11.30
C SER A 86 -20.76 2.56 11.57
N ILE A 87 -20.52 1.78 10.50
CA ILE A 87 -20.08 0.38 10.61
C ILE A 87 -18.73 0.29 11.31
N TYR A 88 -17.73 1.09 10.87
CA TYR A 88 -16.39 1.04 11.46
C TYR A 88 -16.37 1.52 12.93
N ARG A 89 -17.22 2.47 13.31
CA ARG A 89 -17.39 2.83 14.74
C ARG A 89 -17.98 1.69 15.55
N GLN A 90 -18.96 0.96 15.04
CA GLN A 90 -19.50 -0.23 15.72
C GLN A 90 -18.45 -1.35 15.84
N LEU A 91 -17.54 -1.43 14.88
CA LEU A 91 -16.34 -2.28 14.91
C LEU A 91 -15.20 -1.71 15.77
N ASN A 92 -15.45 -0.68 16.57
CA ASN A 92 -14.49 -0.07 17.50
C ASN A 92 -13.20 0.45 16.82
N PHE A 93 -13.33 1.01 15.60
CA PHE A 93 -12.28 1.76 14.94
C PHE A 93 -12.28 3.21 15.41
N ASP A 94 -11.09 3.78 15.63
CA ASP A 94 -10.93 5.19 15.93
C ASP A 94 -11.16 6.06 14.67
N TYR A 95 -10.77 5.54 13.51
CA TYR A 95 -10.97 6.19 12.23
C TYR A 95 -10.91 5.21 11.05
N VAL A 96 -11.61 5.56 9.99
CA VAL A 96 -11.54 4.90 8.69
C VAL A 96 -11.32 5.97 7.62
N ALA A 97 -10.29 5.81 6.81
CA ALA A 97 -10.04 6.68 5.67
C ALA A 97 -10.67 6.07 4.42
N THR A 98 -11.67 6.73 3.84
CA THR A 98 -12.26 6.30 2.57
C THR A 98 -11.31 6.59 1.41
N SER A 99 -10.93 5.55 0.68
CA SER A 99 -9.93 5.58 -0.38
C SER A 99 -10.56 5.36 -1.77
N ASP A 100 -11.48 6.24 -2.17
CA ASP A 100 -12.15 6.11 -3.47
C ASP A 100 -11.13 6.11 -4.64
N TYR A 101 -11.37 5.29 -5.66
CA TYR A 101 -10.53 5.23 -6.86
C TYR A 101 -10.34 6.62 -7.48
N GLN A 102 -9.08 7.07 -7.58
CA GLN A 102 -8.67 8.37 -8.13
C GLN A 102 -9.46 9.58 -7.60
N LYS A 103 -9.90 9.52 -6.34
CA LYS A 103 -10.69 10.60 -5.74
C LYS A 103 -10.40 10.71 -4.25
N ILE A 104 -9.90 11.86 -3.82
CA ILE A 104 -9.80 12.16 -2.38
C ILE A 104 -11.20 12.35 -1.83
N ASN A 105 -11.63 11.44 -0.96
CA ASN A 105 -12.89 11.57 -0.27
C ASN A 105 -12.81 12.70 0.76
N ARG A 106 -13.77 13.62 0.75
CA ARG A 106 -13.79 14.82 1.63
C ARG A 106 -14.74 14.69 2.83
N HIS A 107 -15.34 13.52 3.04
CA HIS A 107 -16.16 13.29 4.22
C HIS A 107 -15.33 13.46 5.50
N GLY A 108 -15.83 14.27 6.43
CA GLY A 108 -15.12 14.56 7.67
C GLY A 108 -13.96 15.55 7.54
N SER A 109 -13.77 16.24 6.40
CA SER A 109 -12.60 17.13 6.17
C SER A 109 -12.41 18.29 7.16
N LYS A 110 -13.43 18.57 7.99
CA LYS A 110 -13.39 19.57 9.07
C LYS A 110 -12.90 18.99 10.41
N LYS A 111 -12.77 17.67 10.54
CA LYS A 111 -12.31 17.00 11.77
C LYS A 111 -10.77 17.00 11.82
N SER A 112 -10.19 17.11 13.00
CA SER A 112 -8.71 17.12 13.18
C SER A 112 -8.06 15.76 12.88
N ASN A 113 -8.82 14.67 12.97
CA ASN A 113 -8.40 13.31 12.66
C ASN A 113 -8.63 12.91 11.20
N TYR A 114 -9.12 13.81 10.34
CA TYR A 114 -9.32 13.53 8.91
C TYR A 114 -7.99 13.36 8.18
N ILE A 115 -7.86 12.26 7.44
CA ILE A 115 -6.67 11.94 6.65
C ILE A 115 -7.08 11.82 5.17
N PRO A 116 -6.75 12.80 4.32
CA PRO A 116 -7.14 12.76 2.91
C PRO A 116 -6.47 11.56 2.23
N THR A 117 -7.29 10.62 1.74
CA THR A 117 -6.83 9.34 1.21
C THR A 117 -7.54 9.01 -0.09
N TYR A 118 -6.87 8.33 -1.01
CA TYR A 118 -7.45 7.77 -2.23
C TYR A 118 -6.65 6.56 -2.72
N GLU A 119 -7.31 5.66 -3.43
CA GLU A 119 -6.66 4.55 -4.13
C GLU A 119 -6.28 5.01 -5.55
N HIS A 120 -4.98 5.03 -5.84
CA HIS A 120 -4.45 5.32 -7.17
C HIS A 120 -4.36 4.04 -7.99
N GLY A 121 -4.62 4.16 -9.29
CA GLY A 121 -4.55 3.06 -10.25
C GLY A 121 -5.88 2.84 -10.96
N TYR A 122 -5.85 2.93 -12.29
CA TYR A 122 -6.90 2.45 -13.19
C TYR A 122 -6.35 1.41 -14.19
N ASN A 123 -5.13 0.93 -13.95
CA ASN A 123 -4.49 -0.16 -14.65
C ASN A 123 -5.30 -1.47 -14.60
N ILE A 124 -5.32 -2.22 -15.70
CA ILE A 124 -6.10 -3.47 -15.82
C ILE A 124 -5.57 -4.64 -14.94
N PHE A 125 -4.27 -4.64 -14.66
CA PHE A 125 -3.55 -5.58 -13.79
C PHE A 125 -3.55 -5.16 -12.32
N LYS A 126 -4.28 -4.10 -11.95
CA LYS A 126 -4.46 -3.70 -10.55
C LYS A 126 -3.16 -3.35 -9.81
N THR A 127 -2.16 -2.81 -10.52
CA THR A 127 -1.00 -2.15 -9.91
C THR A 127 -1.44 -0.86 -9.21
N HIS A 128 -1.97 -0.99 -8.00
CA HIS A 128 -2.58 0.10 -7.24
C HIS A 128 -1.70 0.57 -6.09
N GLN A 129 -2.03 1.74 -5.55
CA GLN A 129 -1.36 2.33 -4.41
C GLN A 129 -2.38 3.08 -3.55
N VAL A 130 -2.21 3.07 -2.23
CA VAL A 130 -2.95 3.95 -1.33
C VAL A 130 -2.16 5.21 -1.09
N CYS A 131 -2.74 6.34 -1.43
CA CYS A 131 -2.14 7.66 -1.21
C CYS A 131 -2.71 8.26 0.08
N ILE A 132 -1.91 8.28 1.16
CA ILE A 132 -2.34 8.71 2.49
C ILE A 132 -1.79 10.11 2.80
N ASP A 133 -2.64 10.95 3.40
CA ASP A 133 -2.41 12.39 3.59
C ASP A 133 -2.06 13.08 2.26
N ALA A 134 -2.88 12.78 1.24
CA ALA A 134 -2.75 13.26 -0.12
C ALA A 134 -3.14 14.74 -0.25
N LYS A 135 -2.28 15.51 -0.94
CA LYS A 135 -2.51 16.93 -1.26
C LYS A 135 -3.49 17.07 -2.44
N LYS A 136 -3.31 16.24 -3.47
CA LYS A 136 -4.14 16.19 -4.68
C LYS A 136 -4.11 14.79 -5.31
N VAL A 137 -5.09 14.51 -6.16
CA VAL A 137 -5.11 13.31 -7.01
C VAL A 137 -4.07 13.46 -8.11
N VAL A 138 -3.23 12.44 -8.29
CA VAL A 138 -2.38 12.28 -9.46
C VAL A 138 -3.14 11.46 -10.49
N TRP A 139 -3.29 11.99 -11.70
CA TRP A 139 -4.06 11.35 -12.78
C TRP A 139 -3.22 10.48 -13.70
N THR A 140 -1.91 10.66 -13.69
CA THR A 140 -0.97 9.88 -14.49
C THR A 140 -0.93 8.45 -13.98
N ASP A 141 -1.40 7.53 -14.80
CA ASP A 141 -1.25 6.09 -14.62
C ASP A 141 -1.24 5.44 -16.01
N LEU A 142 -0.79 4.19 -16.09
CA LEU A 142 -0.57 3.47 -17.34
C LEU A 142 -1.58 2.35 -17.42
N LEU A 143 -2.53 2.43 -18.38
CA LEU A 143 -3.70 1.54 -18.42
C LEU A 143 -3.37 0.04 -18.61
N PHE A 144 -2.40 -0.28 -19.46
CA PHE A 144 -2.00 -1.64 -19.85
C PHE A 144 -0.76 -2.14 -19.09
N PHE A 145 0.37 -2.39 -19.76
CA PHE A 145 1.54 -2.96 -19.10
C PHE A 145 2.36 -1.86 -18.39
N GLN A 146 3.06 -2.24 -17.33
CA GLN A 146 4.00 -1.36 -16.64
C GLN A 146 5.33 -2.10 -16.50
N THR A 147 6.41 -1.50 -17.00
CA THR A 147 7.78 -1.94 -16.69
C THR A 147 8.17 -1.53 -15.27
N LEU A 148 9.26 -2.06 -14.73
CA LEU A 148 9.80 -1.62 -13.43
C LEU A 148 10.04 -0.10 -13.36
N SER A 149 10.57 0.51 -14.44
CA SER A 149 10.76 1.98 -14.52
C SER A 149 9.44 2.75 -14.50
N MET A 150 8.40 2.20 -15.13
CA MET A 150 7.07 2.79 -15.15
C MET A 150 6.39 2.72 -13.77
N LYS A 151 6.49 1.58 -13.07
CA LYS A 151 6.01 1.45 -11.69
C LYS A 151 6.73 2.43 -10.77
N GLN A 152 8.06 2.52 -10.86
CA GLN A 152 8.85 3.49 -10.09
C GLN A 152 8.43 4.93 -10.40
N TRP A 153 8.19 5.27 -11.66
CA TRP A 153 7.74 6.61 -12.05
C TRP A 153 6.41 6.99 -11.38
N VAL A 154 5.43 6.07 -11.40
CA VAL A 154 4.14 6.28 -10.73
C VAL A 154 4.37 6.49 -9.24
N ILE A 155 5.15 5.63 -8.57
CA ILE A 155 5.45 5.76 -7.14
C ILE A 155 6.08 7.13 -6.82
N ASP A 156 7.06 7.58 -7.59
CA ASP A 156 7.71 8.88 -7.39
C ASP A 156 6.74 10.05 -7.56
N MET A 157 5.86 9.99 -8.57
CA MET A 157 4.82 11.00 -8.79
C MET A 157 3.82 11.06 -7.64
N LEU A 158 3.42 9.91 -7.10
CA LEU A 158 2.54 9.83 -5.93
C LEU A 158 3.25 10.36 -4.68
N LYS A 159 4.52 10.03 -4.48
CA LYS A 159 5.31 10.46 -3.32
C LYS A 159 5.49 11.98 -3.25
N GLN A 160 5.52 12.67 -4.39
CA GLN A 160 5.52 14.13 -4.42
C GLN A 160 4.20 14.76 -3.94
N ASN A 161 3.10 14.02 -4.01
CA ASN A 161 1.74 14.52 -3.79
C ASN A 161 1.05 13.91 -2.56
N SER A 162 1.70 12.98 -1.87
CA SER A 162 1.19 12.30 -0.67
C SER A 162 2.29 12.21 0.38
N THR A 163 1.94 12.33 1.66
CA THR A 163 2.96 12.16 2.73
C THR A 163 3.42 10.71 2.78
N LEU A 164 2.50 9.77 2.64
CA LEU A 164 2.75 8.33 2.63
C LEU A 164 2.16 7.70 1.37
N VAL A 165 2.90 6.76 0.78
CA VAL A 165 2.44 5.92 -0.33
C VAL A 165 2.54 4.46 0.10
N ALA A 166 1.41 3.75 0.04
CA ALA A 166 1.37 2.30 0.25
C ALA A 166 1.23 1.57 -1.10
N LEU A 167 1.96 0.49 -1.31
CA LEU A 167 1.63 -0.44 -2.40
C LEU A 167 0.40 -1.24 -2.00
N ALA A 168 -0.69 -1.11 -2.76
CA ALA A 168 -1.96 -1.77 -2.45
C ALA A 168 -1.96 -3.20 -3.02
N HIS A 169 -2.50 -4.14 -2.24
CA HIS A 169 -2.69 -5.56 -2.52
C HIS A 169 -1.73 -6.14 -3.59
N PRO A 170 -0.40 -6.16 -3.36
CA PRO A 170 0.61 -6.47 -4.39
C PRO A 170 0.33 -7.71 -5.25
N THR A 171 -0.19 -8.76 -4.63
CA THR A 171 -0.53 -10.05 -5.27
C THR A 171 -1.76 -10.01 -6.18
N LEU A 172 -2.59 -8.96 -6.13
CA LEU A 172 -3.80 -8.88 -6.94
C LEU A 172 -3.45 -8.75 -8.41
N ARG A 173 -3.76 -9.81 -9.19
CA ARG A 173 -3.50 -9.89 -10.64
C ARG A 173 -2.04 -9.60 -11.02
N ASN A 174 -1.12 -9.93 -10.11
CA ASN A 174 0.30 -9.65 -10.24
C ASN A 174 0.59 -8.17 -10.49
N GLY A 175 -0.13 -7.28 -9.81
CA GLY A 175 0.10 -5.84 -9.88
C GLY A 175 1.55 -5.49 -9.56
N TYR A 176 2.16 -6.21 -8.61
CA TYR A 176 3.59 -6.23 -8.36
C TYR A 176 4.12 -7.66 -8.27
N GLU A 177 5.26 -7.90 -8.91
CA GLU A 177 5.98 -9.16 -8.79
C GLU A 177 6.94 -9.10 -7.59
N ILE A 178 7.29 -10.26 -7.03
CA ILE A 178 8.13 -10.34 -5.83
C ILE A 178 9.54 -9.80 -6.09
N ASP A 179 10.11 -10.09 -7.26
CA ASP A 179 11.46 -9.66 -7.65
C ASP A 179 11.55 -8.14 -7.84
N GLU A 180 10.47 -7.48 -8.25
CA GLU A 180 10.40 -6.01 -8.35
C GLU A 180 10.58 -5.32 -7.00
N MET A 181 10.20 -5.97 -5.89
CA MET A 181 10.34 -5.41 -4.53
C MET A 181 11.79 -5.20 -4.13
N ALA A 182 12.73 -5.89 -4.80
CA ALA A 182 14.16 -5.71 -4.59
C ALA A 182 14.72 -4.41 -5.22
N TYR A 183 13.90 -3.69 -6.00
CA TYR A 183 14.33 -2.51 -6.78
C TYR A 183 13.47 -1.28 -6.56
N LEU A 184 12.14 -1.45 -6.42
CA LEU A 184 11.24 -0.33 -6.20
C LEU A 184 11.57 0.40 -4.90
N SER A 185 11.48 1.72 -4.92
CA SER A 185 11.85 2.62 -3.82
C SER A 185 10.86 3.78 -3.68
N ASN A 186 11.04 4.62 -2.66
CA ASN A 186 10.23 5.81 -2.38
C ASN A 186 8.75 5.61 -1.99
N TYR A 187 8.32 4.37 -1.75
CA TYR A 187 7.08 4.05 -1.04
C TYR A 187 7.37 3.77 0.43
N ASP A 188 6.40 4.01 1.30
CA ASP A 188 6.57 3.95 2.76
C ASP A 188 5.95 2.70 3.37
N LEU A 189 4.84 2.24 2.78
CA LEU A 189 3.98 1.21 3.33
C LEU A 189 3.67 0.14 2.27
N MET A 190 3.21 -1.02 2.72
CA MET A 190 2.68 -2.07 1.85
C MET A 190 1.45 -2.69 2.51
N GLU A 191 0.39 -2.88 1.74
CA GLU A 191 -0.71 -3.75 2.15
C GLU A 191 -0.23 -5.21 2.17
N VAL A 192 0.35 -5.61 3.29
CA VAL A 192 0.83 -6.99 3.51
C VAL A 192 -0.37 -7.90 3.77
N ILE A 193 -1.39 -7.39 4.46
CA ILE A 193 -2.62 -8.11 4.75
C ILE A 193 -3.82 -7.28 4.29
N THR A 194 -4.58 -7.80 3.32
CA THR A 194 -5.90 -7.25 2.94
C THR A 194 -6.97 -8.30 3.12
N ASN A 195 -8.27 -8.01 3.14
CA ASN A 195 -9.27 -9.08 3.34
C ASN A 195 -9.10 -10.27 2.35
N MET A 196 -8.67 -10.00 1.12
CA MET A 196 -8.57 -11.00 0.06
C MET A 196 -7.15 -11.50 -0.21
N ARG A 197 -6.10 -10.81 0.25
CA ARG A 197 -4.71 -11.06 -0.15
C ARG A 197 -3.74 -11.03 1.02
N LEU A 198 -2.66 -11.79 0.88
CA LEU A 198 -1.53 -11.84 1.79
C LEU A 198 -0.26 -11.67 0.94
N SER A 199 0.57 -10.71 1.28
CA SER A 199 1.75 -10.32 0.49
C SER A 199 3.03 -10.40 1.34
N PHE A 200 3.15 -11.44 2.16
CA PHE A 200 4.31 -11.63 3.05
C PHE A 200 5.62 -11.76 2.26
N ASP A 201 5.61 -12.51 1.15
CA ASP A 201 6.80 -12.70 0.32
C ASP A 201 7.25 -11.39 -0.34
N HIS A 202 6.31 -10.54 -0.80
CA HIS A 202 6.61 -9.20 -1.29
C HIS A 202 7.23 -8.32 -0.19
N TRP A 203 6.68 -8.39 1.02
CA TRP A 203 7.18 -7.61 2.14
C TRP A 203 8.59 -8.06 2.55
N ASP A 204 8.80 -9.38 2.66
CA ASP A 204 10.11 -9.94 2.96
C ASP A 204 11.12 -9.62 1.86
N ALA A 205 10.74 -9.65 0.58
CA ALA A 205 11.61 -9.24 -0.52
C ALA A 205 12.05 -7.76 -0.41
N ALA A 206 11.12 -6.85 -0.11
CA ALA A 206 11.43 -5.43 0.11
C ALA A 206 12.38 -5.22 1.30
N LEU A 207 12.07 -5.84 2.45
CA LEU A 207 12.90 -5.76 3.65
C LEU A 207 14.29 -6.36 3.42
N SER A 208 14.34 -7.50 2.74
CA SER A 208 15.56 -8.22 2.42
C SER A 208 16.48 -7.44 1.48
N ALA A 209 15.91 -6.58 0.65
CA ALA A 209 16.64 -5.65 -0.22
C ALA A 209 17.05 -4.34 0.48
N GLY A 210 16.79 -4.21 1.78
CA GLY A 210 17.17 -3.04 2.59
C GLY A 210 16.22 -1.86 2.45
N ASN A 211 14.96 -2.10 2.09
CA ASN A 211 13.93 -1.06 2.02
C ASN A 211 13.05 -1.07 3.28
N PRO A 212 13.07 -0.02 4.13
CA PRO A 212 12.32 0.02 5.40
C PRO A 212 10.86 0.36 5.15
N VAL A 213 10.13 -0.60 4.60
CA VAL A 213 8.70 -0.51 4.29
C VAL A 213 7.90 -1.10 5.43
N TRP A 214 6.90 -0.35 5.90
CA TRP A 214 6.07 -0.78 7.02
C TRP A 214 4.79 -1.45 6.58
N ILE A 215 4.30 -2.37 7.41
CA ILE A 215 3.03 -3.05 7.16
C ILE A 215 1.86 -2.09 7.25
N LEU A 216 0.95 -2.25 6.29
CA LEU A 216 -0.43 -1.81 6.35
C LEU A 216 -1.31 -3.05 6.31
N GLY A 217 -2.31 -3.08 7.19
CA GLY A 217 -3.40 -4.03 7.17
C GLY A 217 -4.71 -3.30 6.95
N ASP A 218 -5.49 -3.71 5.96
CA ASP A 218 -6.75 -3.05 5.59
C ASP A 218 -7.78 -4.07 5.10
N ASP A 219 -9.03 -3.63 4.95
CA ASP A 219 -10.11 -4.53 4.58
C ASP A 219 -10.36 -4.55 3.06
N ASP A 220 -10.08 -3.45 2.36
CA ASP A 220 -10.44 -3.26 0.93
C ASP A 220 -11.94 -3.50 0.68
N ALA A 221 -12.76 -2.94 1.57
CA ALA A 221 -14.18 -3.23 1.65
C ALA A 221 -14.99 -2.55 0.54
N HIS A 222 -15.72 -3.34 -0.24
CA HIS A 222 -16.56 -2.87 -1.34
C HIS A 222 -18.06 -2.89 -0.99
N ASP A 223 -18.46 -3.69 -0.02
CA ASP A 223 -19.79 -3.68 0.62
C ASP A 223 -19.63 -3.70 2.15
N VAL A 224 -19.85 -2.55 2.81
CA VAL A 224 -19.70 -2.47 4.27
C VAL A 224 -20.83 -3.13 5.06
N THR A 225 -21.88 -3.59 4.39
CA THR A 225 -22.95 -4.37 5.02
C THR A 225 -22.63 -5.86 5.05
N ASN A 226 -21.66 -6.31 4.26
CA ASN A 226 -21.16 -7.67 4.25
C ASN A 226 -20.13 -7.86 5.38
N SER A 227 -20.44 -8.69 6.37
CA SER A 227 -19.56 -8.95 7.52
C SER A 227 -18.24 -9.62 7.14
N ASN A 228 -18.16 -10.26 5.98
CA ASN A 228 -16.93 -10.83 5.46
C ASN A 228 -15.95 -9.78 4.92
N GLU A 229 -16.41 -8.55 4.70
CA GLU A 229 -15.62 -7.47 4.07
C GLU A 229 -15.12 -6.40 5.03
N VAL A 230 -15.57 -6.36 6.29
CA VAL A 230 -15.22 -5.26 7.21
C VAL A 230 -14.73 -5.76 8.56
N GLY A 231 -13.76 -5.07 9.17
CA GLY A 231 -13.26 -5.36 10.51
C GLY A 231 -12.54 -6.70 10.63
N ARG A 232 -11.90 -7.18 9.55
CA ARG A 232 -11.06 -8.38 9.59
C ARG A 232 -9.59 -7.96 9.68
N ARG A 233 -9.11 -7.18 8.72
CA ARG A 233 -7.71 -6.78 8.63
C ARG A 233 -7.63 -5.27 8.77
N PHE A 234 -6.79 -4.84 9.69
CA PHE A 234 -6.66 -3.44 10.04
C PHE A 234 -5.29 -3.14 10.62
N THR A 235 -4.99 -1.85 10.76
CA THR A 235 -3.73 -1.37 11.30
C THR A 235 -3.94 -0.79 12.69
N MET A 236 -3.13 -1.26 13.65
CA MET A 236 -3.07 -0.69 14.98
C MET A 236 -1.89 0.26 15.06
N ILE A 237 -2.13 1.53 15.40
CA ILE A 237 -1.14 2.60 15.37
C ILE A 237 -0.94 3.12 16.80
N ASN A 238 0.31 3.15 17.28
CA ASN A 238 0.59 3.76 18.60
C ASN A 238 0.71 5.26 18.42
N SER A 239 -0.22 6.02 19.00
CA SER A 239 -0.25 7.48 18.83
C SER A 239 -0.84 8.18 20.04
N PRO A 240 -0.18 9.25 20.54
CA PRO A 240 -0.64 10.00 21.71
C PRO A 240 -2.01 10.62 21.50
N THR A 241 -2.31 11.03 20.26
CA THR A 241 -3.59 11.63 19.90
C THR A 241 -4.16 11.00 18.64
N LEU A 242 -5.43 11.29 18.35
CA LEU A 242 -6.09 10.95 17.08
C LEU A 242 -5.84 11.99 15.98
N ASN A 243 -5.05 13.04 16.24
CA ASN A 243 -4.81 14.08 15.25
C ASN A 243 -4.04 13.50 14.05
N LYS A 244 -4.42 13.92 12.85
CA LYS A 244 -3.81 13.47 11.58
C LYS A 244 -2.27 13.45 11.62
N ALA A 245 -1.66 14.53 12.13
CA ALA A 245 -0.21 14.69 12.13
C ALA A 245 0.50 13.59 12.94
N ASP A 246 -0.05 13.22 14.11
CA ASP A 246 0.54 12.21 14.97
C ASP A 246 0.38 10.81 14.37
N ILE A 247 -0.80 10.50 13.83
CA ILE A 247 -1.08 9.22 13.16
C ILE A 247 -0.16 9.01 11.95
N VAL A 248 -0.06 10.02 11.07
CA VAL A 248 0.81 9.96 9.89
C VAL A 248 2.28 9.87 10.29
N LYS A 249 2.69 10.57 11.36
CA LYS A 249 4.05 10.46 11.91
C LYS A 249 4.32 9.05 12.46
N SER A 250 3.39 8.45 13.19
CA SER A 250 3.54 7.09 13.71
C SER A 250 3.67 6.07 12.59
N LEU A 251 2.80 6.14 11.57
CA LEU A 251 2.90 5.28 10.38
C LEU A 251 4.25 5.44 9.66
N LYS A 252 4.68 6.69 9.42
CA LYS A 252 5.97 6.98 8.75
C LYS A 252 7.17 6.34 9.47
N ASN A 253 7.11 6.27 10.79
CA ASN A 253 8.18 5.73 11.63
C ASN A 253 7.96 4.24 11.97
N GLY A 254 6.95 3.58 11.39
CA GLY A 254 6.69 2.16 11.61
C GLY A 254 6.09 1.83 12.98
N ILE A 255 5.61 2.83 13.73
CA ILE A 255 5.02 2.67 15.07
C ILE A 255 3.57 2.18 14.96
N ALA A 256 3.41 1.06 14.28
CA ALA A 256 2.14 0.41 13.98
C ALA A 256 2.36 -1.09 13.77
N TYR A 257 1.29 -1.88 13.77
CA TYR A 257 1.32 -3.29 13.36
C TYR A 257 0.03 -3.66 12.62
N GLY A 258 0.10 -4.68 11.77
CA GLY A 258 -1.08 -5.26 11.13
C GLY A 258 -1.76 -6.25 12.07
N TYR A 259 -3.08 -6.24 12.10
CA TYR A 259 -3.89 -7.21 12.82
C TYR A 259 -4.77 -7.98 11.83
N ASP A 260 -4.74 -9.31 11.89
CA ASP A 260 -5.65 -10.20 11.16
C ASP A 260 -6.58 -10.84 12.18
N PHE A 261 -7.77 -10.27 12.33
CA PHE A 261 -8.81 -10.77 13.22
C PHE A 261 -9.48 -11.97 12.58
N PHE A 262 -9.57 -13.07 13.33
CA PHE A 262 -10.13 -14.31 12.83
C PHE A 262 -11.52 -14.09 12.23
N ARG A 263 -11.69 -14.49 10.96
CA ARG A 263 -12.96 -14.38 10.25
C ARG A 263 -13.81 -15.61 10.52
N ARG A 264 -15.07 -15.39 10.89
CA ARG A 264 -16.13 -16.39 10.81
C ARG A 264 -16.97 -16.02 9.59
N ASP A 265 -17.05 -16.93 8.63
CA ASP A 265 -17.75 -16.68 7.37
C ASP A 265 -19.24 -16.42 7.66
N ASP A 266 -19.78 -15.36 7.05
CA ASP A 266 -21.18 -14.93 7.17
C ASP A 266 -21.64 -14.70 8.62
N GLU A 267 -20.72 -14.30 9.51
CA GLU A 267 -21.02 -13.97 10.91
C GLU A 267 -22.02 -12.81 10.98
N ASP A 268 -23.03 -12.92 11.84
CA ASP A 268 -23.92 -11.79 12.14
C ASP A 268 -23.10 -10.59 12.60
N MET A 269 -23.32 -9.43 11.96
CA MET A 269 -22.52 -8.24 12.20
C MET A 269 -22.55 -7.78 13.67
N LYS A 270 -23.66 -7.98 14.40
CA LYS A 270 -23.75 -7.64 15.82
C LYS A 270 -22.88 -8.57 16.68
N VAL A 271 -22.81 -9.85 16.33
CA VAL A 271 -21.89 -10.79 16.98
C VAL A 271 -20.44 -10.35 16.73
N LYS A 272 -20.11 -9.96 15.50
CA LYS A 272 -18.78 -9.42 15.16
C LYS A 272 -18.44 -8.16 15.97
N TYR A 273 -19.39 -7.22 16.11
CA TYR A 273 -19.22 -6.01 16.93
C TYR A 273 -18.90 -6.32 18.40
N GLN A 274 -19.46 -7.40 18.96
CA GLN A 274 -19.16 -7.81 20.33
C GLN A 274 -17.77 -8.44 20.43
N ARG A 275 -17.43 -9.34 19.50
CA ARG A 275 -16.16 -10.08 19.51
C ARG A 275 -14.95 -9.15 19.32
N ILE A 276 -15.06 -8.15 18.45
CA ILE A 276 -13.93 -7.26 18.10
C ILE A 276 -13.56 -6.23 19.19
N ARG A 277 -14.33 -6.15 20.29
CA ARG A 277 -14.05 -5.25 21.41
C ARG A 277 -12.90 -5.73 22.29
N TYR A 278 -12.69 -7.03 22.37
CA TYR A 278 -11.68 -7.66 23.21
C TYR A 278 -10.64 -8.32 22.31
N LEU A 279 -9.62 -7.55 21.95
CA LEU A 279 -8.51 -8.05 21.15
C LEU A 279 -7.24 -8.07 22.00
N PRO A 280 -6.46 -9.16 21.92
CA PRO A 280 -5.08 -9.12 22.36
C PRO A 280 -4.31 -7.97 21.70
N TYR A 281 -3.36 -7.40 22.43
CA TYR A 281 -2.55 -6.30 21.93
C TYR A 281 -1.09 -6.43 22.36
N LEU A 282 -0.23 -5.73 21.62
CA LEU A 282 1.18 -5.59 21.98
C LEU A 282 1.32 -4.71 23.22
N TYR A 283 1.79 -5.29 24.32
CA TYR A 283 2.08 -4.53 25.54
C TYR A 283 3.44 -3.83 25.47
N SER A 284 4.48 -4.53 24.98
CA SER A 284 5.79 -3.90 24.75
C SER A 284 6.62 -4.70 23.74
N ALA A 285 7.49 -4.01 23.01
CA ALA A 285 8.50 -4.62 22.14
C ALA A 285 9.80 -3.79 22.24
N LYS A 286 10.73 -4.21 23.11
CA LYS A 286 11.91 -3.41 23.47
C LYS A 286 13.18 -4.16 23.20
N ILE A 287 14.21 -3.41 22.80
CA ILE A 287 15.58 -3.92 22.78
C ILE A 287 16.24 -3.56 24.11
N ILE A 288 16.81 -4.57 24.76
CA ILE A 288 17.64 -4.43 25.96
C ILE A 288 18.95 -5.13 25.63
N ASN A 289 20.03 -4.37 25.53
CA ASN A 289 21.32 -4.83 24.99
C ASN A 289 21.15 -5.36 23.56
N ASP A 290 21.40 -6.65 23.34
CA ASP A 290 21.28 -7.37 22.08
C ASP A 290 19.97 -8.17 21.97
N THR A 291 19.12 -8.11 22.99
CA THR A 291 17.94 -8.98 23.10
C THR A 291 16.67 -8.20 22.83
N PHE A 292 15.94 -8.61 21.80
CA PHE A 292 14.61 -8.12 21.50
C PHE A 292 13.58 -8.86 22.34
N LYS A 293 12.81 -8.14 23.16
CA LYS A 293 11.81 -8.69 24.07
C LYS A 293 10.43 -8.20 23.69
N VAL A 294 9.50 -9.13 23.48
CA VAL A 294 8.10 -8.88 23.15
C VAL A 294 7.22 -9.36 24.30
N SER A 295 6.23 -8.55 24.68
CA SER A 295 5.21 -8.90 25.67
C SER A 295 3.82 -8.52 25.16
N LEU A 296 2.85 -9.37 25.44
CA LEU A 296 1.47 -9.27 24.96
C LEU A 296 0.51 -9.12 26.16
N SER A 297 -0.72 -8.69 25.88
CA SER A 297 -1.80 -8.68 26.88
C SER A 297 -2.31 -10.09 27.22
N ASP A 298 -2.22 -11.01 26.26
CA ASP A 298 -2.77 -12.36 26.34
C ASP A 298 -1.74 -13.40 25.90
N THR A 299 -2.00 -14.66 26.25
CA THR A 299 -1.13 -15.78 25.88
C THR A 299 -1.26 -16.04 24.37
N ALA A 300 -0.16 -15.89 23.64
CA ALA A 300 -0.09 -16.32 22.27
C ALA A 300 0.05 -17.84 22.19
N GLU A 301 -0.60 -18.44 21.20
CA GLU A 301 -0.37 -19.84 20.84
C GLU A 301 1.04 -19.99 20.26
N LYS A 302 1.45 -19.05 19.41
CA LYS A 302 2.77 -19.03 18.78
C LYS A 302 3.30 -17.61 18.58
N ILE A 303 4.59 -17.42 18.84
CA ILE A 303 5.36 -16.21 18.55
C ILE A 303 6.56 -16.62 17.71
N SER A 304 6.63 -16.16 16.46
CA SER A 304 7.71 -16.46 15.51
C SER A 304 8.52 -15.20 15.21
N PHE A 305 9.84 -15.28 15.42
CA PHE A 305 10.79 -14.27 14.97
C PHE A 305 11.30 -14.64 13.59
N ILE A 306 11.21 -13.72 12.64
CA ILE A 306 11.50 -13.95 11.22
C ILE A 306 12.50 -12.91 10.75
N GLY A 307 13.54 -13.36 10.05
CA GLY A 307 14.62 -12.52 9.54
C GLY A 307 14.67 -12.53 8.01
N GLN A 308 15.89 -12.28 7.52
CA GLN A 308 16.25 -12.21 6.11
C GLN A 308 15.57 -13.29 5.25
N ASP A 309 15.03 -12.87 4.11
CA ASP A 309 14.37 -13.70 3.10
C ASP A 309 13.17 -14.50 3.67
N GLY A 310 12.51 -13.96 4.70
CA GLY A 310 11.36 -14.61 5.36
C GLY A 310 11.73 -15.81 6.24
N LYS A 311 13.02 -16.01 6.53
CA LYS A 311 13.50 -17.17 7.31
C LYS A 311 13.10 -17.07 8.77
N VAL A 312 12.43 -18.11 9.28
CA VAL A 312 12.15 -18.26 10.72
C VAL A 312 13.45 -18.43 11.50
N LEU A 313 13.68 -17.54 12.47
CA LEU A 313 14.87 -17.50 13.32
C LEU A 313 14.65 -18.23 14.65
N SER A 314 13.43 -18.15 15.19
CA SER A 314 13.02 -18.79 16.45
C SER A 314 11.50 -18.81 16.55
N GLU A 315 10.96 -19.80 17.26
CA GLU A 315 9.54 -19.88 17.60
C GLU A 315 9.37 -20.21 19.09
N ILE A 316 8.37 -19.59 19.70
CA ILE A 316 7.98 -19.80 21.09
C ILE A 316 6.49 -20.09 21.10
N THR A 317 6.05 -21.12 21.82
CA THR A 317 4.64 -21.49 21.92
C THR A 317 4.08 -21.20 23.31
N SER A 318 2.78 -20.97 23.38
CA SER A 318 2.01 -20.84 24.64
C SER A 318 2.61 -19.82 25.62
N ALA A 319 2.91 -18.61 25.14
CA ALA A 319 3.62 -17.60 25.92
C ALA A 319 3.02 -16.20 25.78
N GLN A 320 3.01 -15.44 26.87
CA GLN A 320 2.69 -14.00 26.88
C GLN A 320 3.92 -13.12 26.62
N LYS A 321 5.12 -13.70 26.77
CA LYS A 321 6.40 -13.01 26.62
C LYS A 321 7.34 -13.91 25.83
N ALA A 322 8.06 -13.32 24.89
CA ALA A 322 9.10 -14.00 24.14
C ALA A 322 10.30 -13.09 23.96
N PHE A 323 11.46 -13.68 23.72
CA PHE A 323 12.67 -12.93 23.45
C PHE A 323 13.51 -13.60 22.37
N TYR A 324 14.30 -12.80 21.68
CA TYR A 324 15.25 -13.24 20.67
C TYR A 324 16.54 -12.44 20.82
N THR A 325 17.66 -13.14 20.96
CA THR A 325 18.99 -12.51 20.97
C THR A 325 19.43 -12.27 19.53
N ILE A 326 19.55 -11.00 19.15
CA ILE A 326 19.84 -10.56 17.79
C ILE A 326 21.29 -10.90 17.45
N LYS A 327 21.48 -11.70 16.41
CA LYS A 327 22.80 -12.15 15.95
C LYS A 327 23.41 -11.11 15.01
N LYS A 328 24.74 -11.16 14.87
CA LYS A 328 25.48 -10.28 13.95
C LYS A 328 24.97 -10.34 12.49
N PRO A 329 24.62 -11.51 11.94
CA PRO A 329 24.10 -11.60 10.56
C PRO A 329 22.65 -11.14 10.38
N ASP A 330 21.90 -10.94 11.46
CA ASP A 330 20.48 -10.58 11.37
C ASP A 330 20.35 -9.12 10.92
N THR A 331 19.91 -8.92 9.68
CA THR A 331 19.78 -7.61 9.04
C THR A 331 18.49 -6.91 9.49
N TYR A 332 17.42 -7.68 9.67
CA TYR A 332 16.17 -7.29 10.30
C TYR A 332 15.57 -8.49 11.05
N VAL A 333 14.66 -8.20 11.98
CA VAL A 333 13.81 -9.21 12.63
C VAL A 333 12.38 -8.66 12.72
N ARG A 334 11.41 -9.33 12.10
CA ARG A 334 9.97 -9.09 12.29
C ARG A 334 9.37 -10.19 13.15
N THR A 335 8.22 -9.90 13.78
CA THR A 335 7.55 -10.85 14.68
C THR A 335 6.13 -11.11 14.22
N VAL A 336 5.76 -12.38 14.17
CA VAL A 336 4.38 -12.83 13.96
C VAL A 336 3.90 -13.46 15.25
N ILE A 337 2.75 -13.03 15.73
CA ILE A 337 2.09 -13.55 16.93
C ILE A 337 0.75 -14.11 16.50
N THR A 338 0.49 -15.37 16.81
CA THR A 338 -0.79 -16.04 16.55
C THR A 338 -1.41 -16.45 17.88
N PHE A 339 -2.69 -16.13 18.05
CA PHE A 339 -3.49 -16.47 19.23
C PHE A 339 -4.31 -17.74 19.00
N ALA A 340 -4.83 -18.31 20.07
CA ALA A 340 -5.56 -19.59 20.03
C ALA A 340 -6.84 -19.54 19.17
N ASP A 341 -7.43 -18.36 18.97
CA ASP A 341 -8.57 -18.16 18.05
C ASP A 341 -8.13 -18.00 16.59
N THR A 342 -6.85 -18.16 16.30
CA THR A 342 -6.14 -17.93 15.02
C THR A 342 -6.02 -16.47 14.59
N SER A 343 -6.50 -15.51 15.40
CA SER A 343 -6.18 -14.10 15.18
C SER A 343 -4.67 -13.90 15.26
N SER A 344 -4.13 -12.94 14.49
CA SER A 344 -2.68 -12.72 14.43
C SER A 344 -2.29 -11.24 14.42
N ILE A 345 -1.16 -10.94 15.06
CA ILE A 345 -0.47 -9.64 15.03
C ILE A 345 0.82 -9.78 14.22
N TYR A 346 1.06 -8.82 13.34
CA TYR A 346 2.25 -8.74 12.49
C TYR A 346 3.01 -7.45 12.77
N LEU A 347 4.09 -7.56 13.54
CA LEU A 347 4.91 -6.40 13.91
C LEU A 347 5.82 -5.99 12.75
N ASN A 348 5.98 -4.68 12.58
CA ASN A 348 7.06 -4.10 11.79
C ASN A 348 8.43 -4.59 12.30
N PRO A 349 9.42 -4.70 11.41
CA PRO A 349 10.72 -5.22 11.80
C PRO A 349 11.49 -4.22 12.66
N ILE A 350 12.34 -4.76 13.54
CA ILE A 350 13.54 -4.07 13.97
C ILE A 350 14.61 -4.23 12.89
N VAL A 351 15.40 -3.19 12.63
CA VAL A 351 16.24 -3.12 11.42
C VAL A 351 17.63 -2.58 11.75
N ARG A 352 18.68 -3.19 11.19
CA ARG A 352 20.04 -2.64 11.27
C ARG A 352 20.21 -1.40 10.42
N TYR A 353 20.87 -0.39 10.98
CA TYR A 353 21.19 0.82 10.22
C TYR A 353 22.51 1.44 10.66
N SER A 354 23.02 2.31 9.80
CA SER A 354 24.17 3.18 10.05
C SER A 354 23.75 4.63 9.93
N GLY A 355 24.51 5.53 10.55
CA GLY A 355 24.26 6.97 10.52
C GLY A 355 23.27 7.46 11.57
N GLU A 356 22.64 8.60 11.30
CA GLU A 356 21.74 9.27 12.25
C GLU A 356 20.29 8.78 12.16
N LYS A 357 19.83 8.38 10.98
CA LYS A 357 18.43 8.00 10.71
C LYS A 357 18.38 6.76 9.81
N LEU A 358 17.33 5.96 10.00
CA LEU A 358 17.02 4.86 9.10
C LEU A 358 16.60 5.43 7.74
N VAL A 359 17.27 4.96 6.69
CA VAL A 359 16.98 5.30 5.29
C VAL A 359 16.97 4.04 4.44
N SER A 360 16.24 4.06 3.34
CA SER A 360 16.28 2.96 2.37
C SER A 360 17.68 2.81 1.78
N LYS A 361 18.11 1.55 1.60
CA LYS A 361 19.30 1.21 0.82
C LYS A 361 19.03 1.23 -0.68
N LEU A 362 17.76 1.22 -1.08
CA LEU A 362 17.35 1.30 -2.46
C LEU A 362 17.30 2.76 -2.91
N SER A 363 17.77 2.99 -4.13
CA SER A 363 17.54 4.24 -4.84
C SER A 363 17.28 3.98 -6.30
N ALA A 364 16.38 4.76 -6.87
CA ALA A 364 16.12 4.79 -8.30
C ALA A 364 16.33 6.22 -8.80
N LYS A 365 17.09 6.38 -9.89
CA LYS A 365 17.37 7.68 -10.51
C LYS A 365 17.00 7.63 -11.98
N ILE A 366 16.46 8.73 -12.50
CA ILE A 366 16.15 8.83 -13.93
C ILE A 366 17.45 8.75 -14.73
N ASN A 367 17.55 7.76 -15.61
CA ASN A 367 18.60 7.66 -16.60
C ASN A 367 18.23 8.57 -17.78
N ALA A 368 18.72 9.81 -17.75
CA ALA A 368 18.40 10.83 -18.74
C ALA A 368 18.82 10.43 -20.16
N ARG A 369 19.96 9.74 -20.32
CA ARG A 369 20.45 9.27 -21.63
C ARG A 369 19.52 8.22 -22.22
N ALA A 370 19.20 7.17 -21.45
CA ALA A 370 18.29 6.12 -21.88
C ALA A 370 16.87 6.66 -22.16
N THR A 371 16.40 7.58 -21.31
CA THR A 371 15.09 8.25 -21.49
C THR A 371 15.05 9.05 -22.79
N ASN A 372 16.07 9.87 -23.06
CA ASN A 372 16.12 10.66 -24.30
C ASN A 372 16.25 9.78 -25.54
N PHE A 373 17.06 8.73 -25.47
CA PHE A 373 17.18 7.75 -26.55
C PHE A 373 15.82 7.09 -26.85
N LEU A 374 15.10 6.62 -25.83
CA LEU A 374 13.78 6.03 -25.98
C LEU A 374 12.78 7.02 -26.60
N ARG A 375 12.81 8.29 -26.19
CA ARG A 375 11.98 9.35 -26.77
C ARG A 375 12.32 9.63 -28.24
N ILE A 376 13.59 9.60 -28.63
CA ILE A 376 14.02 9.70 -30.03
C ILE A 376 13.46 8.52 -30.84
N VAL A 377 13.56 7.30 -30.31
CA VAL A 377 12.98 6.10 -30.96
C VAL A 377 11.48 6.26 -31.17
N TYR A 378 10.73 6.70 -30.15
CA TYR A 378 9.30 6.98 -30.27
C TYR A 378 9.00 8.04 -31.33
N PHE A 379 9.79 9.13 -31.38
CA PHE A 379 9.64 10.17 -32.38
C PHE A 379 9.87 9.64 -33.81
N LEU A 380 10.90 8.82 -34.02
CA LEU A 380 11.18 8.20 -35.32
C LEU A 380 10.07 7.22 -35.75
N ILE A 381 9.52 6.44 -34.82
CA ILE A 381 8.37 5.57 -35.08
C ILE A 381 7.16 6.40 -35.51
N ALA A 382 6.86 7.48 -34.78
CA ALA A 382 5.74 8.37 -35.12
C ALA A 382 5.94 9.02 -36.49
N LEU A 383 7.15 9.54 -36.78
CA LEU A 383 7.49 10.13 -38.06
C LEU A 383 7.33 9.14 -39.22
N THR A 384 7.78 7.89 -39.02
CA THR A 384 7.63 6.81 -39.98
C THR A 384 6.16 6.49 -40.22
N GLY A 385 5.34 6.41 -39.17
CA GLY A 385 3.90 6.20 -39.26
C GLY A 385 3.20 7.30 -40.07
N VAL A 386 3.55 8.58 -39.82
CA VAL A 386 3.02 9.73 -40.57
C VAL A 386 3.44 9.64 -42.05
N TYR A 387 4.70 9.35 -42.33
CA TYR A 387 5.19 9.19 -43.70
C TYR A 387 4.45 8.08 -44.47
N LEU A 388 4.28 6.91 -43.86
CA LEU A 388 3.54 5.78 -44.45
C LEU A 388 2.07 6.13 -44.71
N TYR A 389 1.42 6.81 -43.77
CA TYR A 389 0.03 7.28 -43.91
C TYR A 389 -0.11 8.26 -45.09
N LEU A 390 0.78 9.26 -45.19
CA LEU A 390 0.75 10.24 -46.28
C LEU A 390 1.00 9.56 -47.64
N ARG A 391 1.95 8.63 -47.71
CA ARG A 391 2.25 7.86 -48.93
C ARG A 391 1.05 7.00 -49.37
N GLN A 392 0.35 6.35 -48.44
CA GLN A 392 -0.86 5.58 -48.76
C GLN A 392 -2.00 6.47 -49.27
N LYS A 393 -2.19 7.65 -48.66
CA LYS A 393 -3.19 8.62 -49.11
C LYS A 393 -2.90 9.18 -50.50
N GLN A 394 -1.62 9.35 -50.85
CA GLN A 394 -1.21 9.72 -52.22
C GLN A 394 -1.48 8.60 -53.21
N LYS A 395 -1.23 7.33 -52.85
CA LYS A 395 -1.55 6.17 -53.70
C LYS A 395 -3.05 6.03 -53.96
N ASN A 396 -3.90 6.23 -52.95
CA ASN A 396 -5.36 6.11 -53.10
C ASN A 396 -6.02 7.30 -53.83
N LYS A 397 -5.25 8.36 -54.14
CA LYS A 397 -5.68 9.51 -54.95
C LYS A 397 -5.30 9.38 -56.42
N ARG A 398 -4.42 8.44 -56.76
CA ARG A 398 -4.14 8.00 -58.12
C ARG A 398 -5.01 6.77 -58.40
#